data_AF-A0AAE2VUK4-F1
#
_entry.id   AF-A0AAE2VUK4-F1
#
_cell.length_a   1.000
_cell.length_b   1.000
_cell.length_c   1.000
_cell.angle_alpha   90.00
_cell.angle_beta   90.00
_cell.angle_gamma   90.00
#
_symmetry.space_group_name_H-M   'P 1'
#
loop_
_entity.id
_entity.type
_entity.pdbx_description
1 polymer ?
#
loop_
_entity_poly.entity_id
_entity_poly.type
_entity_poly.pdbx_seq_one_letter_code
_entity_poly.pdbx_strand_id
1 'polypeptide(L)'
;MTSDEYGDEENYIDSLKVLLDMMKGNIALSGVPLALLLSQLRVLLANENLLISIVLTLAVVCLFVATSLSWATSQFGHSLLALDLYHKGDKLPKKGRLYLDFIRSLSSDHELLYSEKTFVNLVKKTVYPIVYLIVFGYLSLFFLFLLVIWQ
;
A
#
# COMPACT_ATOMS: atom_id res chain seq x y z
N MET A 1 31.85 -16.26 -11.28
CA MET A 1 30.54 -16.24 -10.59
C MET A 1 30.62 -17.27 -9.49
N THR A 2 30.93 -16.79 -8.29
CA THR A 2 31.16 -17.57 -7.07
C THR A 2 29.82 -17.83 -6.38
N SER A 3 29.72 -18.92 -5.61
CA SER A 3 28.54 -19.35 -4.87
C SER A 3 27.91 -18.28 -3.96
N ASP A 4 28.67 -17.25 -3.59
CA ASP A 4 28.21 -16.15 -2.73
C ASP A 4 27.23 -15.20 -3.44
N GLU A 5 27.36 -14.96 -4.76
CA GLU A 5 26.41 -14.13 -5.52
C GLU A 5 25.01 -14.77 -5.61
N TYR A 6 24.93 -16.11 -5.62
CA TYR A 6 23.66 -16.82 -5.67
C TYR A 6 22.89 -16.75 -4.33
N GLY A 7 23.60 -16.75 -3.19
CA GLY A 7 22.99 -16.66 -1.87
C GLY A 7 22.39 -15.28 -1.57
N ASP A 8 23.00 -14.21 -2.07
CA ASP A 8 22.51 -12.84 -1.89
C ASP A 8 21.27 -12.56 -2.75
N GLU A 9 21.21 -13.11 -3.97
CA GLU A 9 20.02 -12.98 -4.84
C GLU A 9 18.80 -13.77 -4.34
N GLU A 10 19.00 -14.94 -3.73
CA GLU A 10 17.89 -15.74 -3.17
C GLU A 10 17.30 -15.05 -1.92
N ASN A 11 18.17 -14.53 -1.05
CA ASN A 11 17.79 -13.68 0.09
C ASN A 11 17.04 -12.42 -0.33
N TYR A 12 17.43 -11.80 -1.45
CA TYR A 12 16.78 -10.62 -1.99
C TYR A 12 15.34 -10.90 -2.47
N ILE A 13 15.15 -11.95 -3.25
CA ILE A 13 13.82 -12.34 -3.76
C ILE A 13 12.89 -12.70 -2.60
N ASP A 14 13.39 -13.40 -1.58
CA ASP A 14 12.59 -13.74 -0.41
C ASP A 14 12.24 -12.51 0.44
N SER A 15 13.16 -11.54 0.56
CA SER A 15 12.88 -10.25 1.21
C SER A 15 11.79 -9.47 0.48
N LEU A 16 11.79 -9.48 -0.85
CA LEU A 16 10.75 -8.86 -1.67
C LEU A 16 9.40 -9.55 -1.50
N LYS A 17 9.35 -10.90 -1.42
CA LYS A 17 8.11 -11.64 -1.12
C LYS A 17 7.55 -11.27 0.25
N VAL A 18 8.40 -11.23 1.28
CA VAL A 18 8.00 -10.85 2.64
C VAL A 18 7.43 -9.43 2.66
N LEU A 19 8.10 -8.49 2.00
CA LEU A 19 7.61 -7.12 1.89
C LEU A 19 6.25 -7.05 1.19
N LEU A 20 6.07 -7.86 0.15
CA LEU A 20 4.86 -7.90 -0.64
C LEU A 20 3.68 -8.49 0.16
N ASP A 21 3.93 -9.50 1.00
CA ASP A 21 2.95 -10.02 1.94
C ASP A 21 2.63 -9.03 3.07
N MET A 22 3.63 -8.28 3.57
CA MET A 22 3.40 -7.15 4.48
C MET A 22 2.51 -6.07 3.85
N MET A 23 2.71 -5.76 2.56
CA MET A 23 1.87 -4.79 1.85
C MET A 23 0.43 -5.26 1.67
N LYS A 24 0.20 -6.55 1.39
CA LYS A 24 -1.16 -7.14 1.40
C LYS A 24 -1.80 -7.01 2.79
N GLY A 25 -1.02 -7.24 3.85
CA GLY A 25 -1.44 -7.02 5.23
C GLY A 25 -1.89 -5.58 5.49
N ASN A 26 -1.13 -4.60 5.02
CA ASN A 26 -1.48 -3.18 5.16
C ASN A 26 -2.77 -2.80 4.40
N ILE A 27 -2.99 -3.36 3.21
CA ILE A 27 -4.24 -3.18 2.47
C ILE A 27 -5.41 -3.77 3.26
N ALA A 28 -5.27 -4.96 3.85
CA ALA A 28 -6.31 -5.56 4.66
C ALA A 28 -6.63 -4.73 5.92
N LEU A 29 -5.59 -4.26 6.62
CA LEU A 29 -5.71 -3.42 7.82
C LEU A 29 -6.41 -2.08 7.55
N SER A 30 -6.16 -1.47 6.40
CA SER A 30 -6.80 -0.19 6.03
C SER A 30 -8.17 -0.38 5.37
N GLY A 31 -8.34 -1.42 4.55
CA GLY A 31 -9.52 -1.64 3.71
C GLY A 31 -10.72 -2.28 4.43
N VAL A 32 -10.50 -3.19 5.39
CA VAL A 32 -11.61 -3.86 6.08
C VAL A 32 -12.47 -2.88 6.90
N PRO A 33 -11.91 -2.00 7.74
CA PRO A 33 -12.70 -1.02 8.49
C PRO A 33 -13.38 -0.01 7.57
N LEU A 34 -12.72 0.38 6.47
CA LEU A 34 -13.30 1.26 5.46
C LEU A 34 -14.53 0.63 4.80
N ALA A 35 -14.45 -0.65 4.41
CA ALA A 35 -15.57 -1.37 3.81
C ALA A 35 -16.77 -1.47 4.78
N LEU A 36 -16.49 -1.72 6.07
CA LEU A 36 -17.51 -1.70 7.11
C LEU A 36 -18.16 -0.31 7.24
N LEU A 37 -17.37 0.77 7.30
CA LEU A 37 -17.90 2.15 7.34
C LEU A 37 -18.77 2.46 6.12
N LEU A 38 -18.32 2.10 4.92
CA LEU A 38 -19.06 2.33 3.69
C LEU A 38 -20.38 1.54 3.66
N SER A 39 -20.40 0.31 4.20
CA SER A 39 -21.63 -0.48 4.32
C SER A 39 -22.66 0.15 5.25
N GLN A 40 -22.20 0.86 6.28
CA GLN A 40 -23.05 1.53 7.28
C GLN A 40 -23.26 3.02 6.97
N LEU A 41 -22.72 3.53 5.85
CA LEU A 41 -22.67 4.96 5.54
C LEU A 41 -24.05 5.60 5.54
N ARG A 42 -25.06 4.90 5.01
CA ARG A 42 -26.43 5.41 4.97
C ARG A 42 -27.04 5.60 6.37
N VAL A 43 -26.74 4.70 7.30
CA VAL A 43 -27.22 4.77 8.69
C VAL A 43 -26.49 5.89 9.43
N LEU A 44 -25.18 6.02 9.20
CA LEU A 44 -24.35 7.04 9.82
C LEU A 44 -24.65 8.46 9.30
N LEU A 45 -24.96 8.60 8.00
CA LEU A 45 -25.36 9.88 7.38
C LEU A 45 -26.77 10.33 7.76
N ALA A 46 -27.63 9.42 8.22
CA ALA A 46 -28.96 9.76 8.73
C ALA A 46 -28.90 10.45 10.10
N ASN A 47 -27.72 10.48 10.74
CA ASN A 47 -27.52 11.15 12.01
C ASN A 47 -27.28 12.65 11.77
N GLU A 48 -28.13 13.51 12.33
CA GLU A 48 -28.05 14.98 12.14
C GLU A 48 -26.90 15.63 12.92
N ASN A 49 -26.17 14.86 13.73
CA ASN A 49 -25.08 15.36 14.55
C ASN A 49 -23.84 15.70 13.70
N LEU A 50 -23.57 17.01 13.57
CA LEU A 50 -22.44 17.55 12.81
C LEU A 50 -21.08 17.00 13.27
N LEU A 51 -20.88 16.74 14.58
CA LEU A 51 -19.63 16.16 15.08
C LEU A 51 -19.41 14.74 14.57
N ILE A 52 -20.47 13.91 14.55
CA ILE A 52 -20.39 12.53 14.04
C ILE A 52 -20.05 12.54 12.55
N SER A 53 -20.68 13.45 11.79
CA SER A 53 -20.39 13.59 10.36
C SER A 53 -18.94 13.98 10.08
N ILE A 54 -18.35 14.88 10.89
CA ILE A 54 -16.93 15.28 10.74
C ILE A 54 -16.01 14.10 11.05
N VAL A 55 -16.21 13.41 12.18
CA VAL A 55 -15.37 12.28 12.59
C VAL A 55 -15.48 11.11 11.60
N LEU A 56 -16.68 10.85 11.08
CA LEU A 56 -16.91 9.84 10.04
C LEU A 56 -16.15 10.18 8.77
N THR A 57 -16.28 11.41 8.29
CA THR A 57 -15.61 11.86 7.06
C THR A 57 -14.09 11.73 7.20
N LEU A 58 -13.55 12.11 8.36
CA LEU A 58 -12.13 12.01 8.66
C LEU A 58 -11.64 10.55 8.66
N ALA A 59 -12.38 9.65 9.32
CA ALA A 59 -12.08 8.22 9.34
C ALA A 59 -12.08 7.62 7.93
N VAL A 60 -13.11 7.91 7.12
CA VAL A 60 -13.24 7.42 5.75
C VAL A 60 -12.10 7.93 4.87
N VAL A 61 -11.79 9.23 4.91
CA VAL A 61 -10.73 9.82 4.09
C VAL A 61 -9.37 9.23 4.47
N CYS A 62 -9.03 9.16 5.75
CA CYS A 62 -7.73 8.64 6.19
C CYS A 62 -7.54 7.17 5.80
N LEU A 63 -8.55 6.32 6.03
CA LEU A 63 -8.48 4.91 5.67
C LEU A 63 -8.48 4.70 4.14
N PHE A 64 -9.22 5.51 3.39
CA PHE A 64 -9.23 5.45 1.93
C PHE A 64 -7.87 5.82 1.33
N VAL A 65 -7.25 6.91 1.82
CA VAL A 65 -5.92 7.34 1.37
C VAL A 65 -4.86 6.31 1.77
N ALA A 66 -4.92 5.76 2.98
CA ALA A 66 -4.04 4.69 3.43
C ALA A 66 -4.15 3.42 2.56
N THR A 67 -5.38 3.02 2.21
CA THR A 67 -5.65 1.87 1.35
C THR A 67 -5.10 2.11 -0.06
N SER A 68 -5.34 3.30 -0.62
CA SER A 68 -4.88 3.66 -1.97
C SER A 68 -3.36 3.73 -2.06
N LEU A 69 -2.69 4.32 -1.08
CA LEU A 69 -1.24 4.33 -0.97
C LEU A 69 -0.69 2.91 -0.84
N SER A 70 -1.25 2.10 0.07
CA SER A 70 -0.82 0.71 0.26
C SER A 70 -0.97 -0.12 -1.01
N TRP A 71 -2.05 0.09 -1.76
CA TRP A 71 -2.26 -0.54 -3.06
C TRP A 71 -1.24 -0.10 -4.10
N ALA A 72 -0.97 1.21 -4.21
CA ALA A 72 0.04 1.74 -5.13
C ALA A 72 1.44 1.18 -4.83
N THR A 73 1.86 1.16 -3.56
CA THR A 73 3.15 0.58 -3.16
C THR A 73 3.20 -0.93 -3.43
N SER A 74 2.08 -1.64 -3.22
CA SER A 74 1.96 -3.07 -3.52
C SER A 74 2.12 -3.37 -5.01
N GLN A 75 1.45 -2.59 -5.88
CA GLN A 75 1.61 -2.73 -7.33
C GLN A 75 3.04 -2.43 -7.77
N PHE A 76 3.70 -1.45 -7.16
CA PHE A 76 5.10 -1.14 -7.44
C PHE A 76 6.03 -2.30 -7.03
N GLY A 77 5.85 -2.89 -5.84
CA GLY A 77 6.63 -4.06 -5.42
C GLY A 77 6.38 -5.32 -6.25
N HIS A 78 5.13 -5.56 -6.68
CA HIS A 78 4.80 -6.62 -7.63
C HIS A 78 5.49 -6.43 -8.99
N SER A 79 5.56 -5.18 -9.45
CA SER A 79 6.21 -4.83 -10.71
C SER A 79 7.72 -5.08 -10.64
N LEU A 80 8.36 -4.74 -9.51
CA LEU A 80 9.78 -4.99 -9.29
C LEU A 80 10.10 -6.49 -9.19
N LEU A 81 9.36 -7.24 -8.37
CA LEU A 81 9.54 -8.69 -8.25
C LEU A 81 9.33 -9.42 -9.59
N ALA A 82 8.34 -9.01 -10.36
CA ALA A 82 8.13 -9.55 -11.70
C ALA A 82 9.34 -9.26 -12.60
N LEU A 83 9.88 -8.05 -12.54
CA LEU A 83 10.99 -7.64 -13.37
C LEU A 83 12.29 -8.41 -13.06
N ASP A 84 12.61 -8.63 -11.79
CA ASP A 84 13.81 -9.37 -11.39
C ASP A 84 13.69 -10.87 -11.68
N LEU A 85 12.51 -11.46 -11.48
CA LEU A 85 12.23 -12.84 -11.88
C LEU A 85 12.33 -13.03 -13.40
N TYR A 86 11.95 -12.02 -14.19
CA TYR A 86 12.01 -12.09 -15.66
C TYR A 86 13.37 -11.68 -16.23
N HIS A 87 14.27 -11.04 -15.48
CA HIS A 87 15.67 -10.88 -15.89
C HIS A 87 16.46 -12.19 -15.79
N LYS A 88 16.09 -13.10 -14.88
CA LYS A 88 16.74 -14.42 -14.71
C LYS A 88 16.49 -15.41 -15.86
N GLY A 89 15.48 -15.17 -16.70
CA GLY A 89 15.27 -15.92 -17.94
C GLY A 89 15.36 -14.94 -19.09
N ASP A 90 16.25 -15.18 -20.06
CA ASP A 90 16.61 -14.33 -21.24
C ASP A 90 15.44 -13.85 -22.15
N LYS A 91 14.19 -13.91 -21.70
CA LYS A 91 12.98 -13.52 -22.41
C LYS A 91 12.04 -12.76 -21.47
N LEU A 92 12.09 -11.43 -21.53
CA LEU A 92 11.07 -10.55 -20.94
C LEU A 92 9.68 -10.82 -21.54
N PRO A 93 8.74 -11.44 -20.78
CA PRO A 93 7.40 -11.72 -21.28
C PRO A 93 6.58 -10.44 -21.37
N LYS A 94 5.50 -10.44 -22.17
CA LYS A 94 4.61 -9.28 -22.40
C LYS A 94 4.11 -8.63 -21.09
N LYS A 95 3.87 -9.43 -20.05
CA LYS A 95 3.47 -8.93 -18.72
C LYS A 95 4.59 -8.14 -18.04
N GLY A 96 5.83 -8.64 -18.07
CA GLY A 96 6.99 -7.93 -17.55
C GLY A 96 7.18 -6.57 -18.21
N ARG A 97 6.98 -6.48 -19.54
CA ARG A 97 6.99 -5.20 -20.28
C ARG A 97 5.90 -4.22 -19.85
N LEU A 98 4.68 -4.68 -19.61
CA LEU A 98 3.59 -3.81 -19.13
C LEU A 98 3.89 -3.21 -17.75
N TYR A 99 4.50 -3.99 -16.84
CA TYR A 99 4.93 -3.49 -15.53
C TYR A 99 6.09 -2.49 -15.64
N LEU A 100 6.99 -2.73 -16.57
CA LEU A 100 8.11 -1.87 -16.92
C LEU A 100 7.62 -0.52 -17.48
N ASP A 101 6.62 -0.56 -18.36
CA ASP A 101 5.98 0.63 -18.93
C ASP A 101 5.17 1.39 -17.87
N PHE A 102 4.54 0.69 -16.92
CA PHE A 102 3.89 1.32 -15.77
C PHE A 102 4.91 2.07 -14.88
N ILE A 103 6.02 1.42 -14.51
CA ILE A 103 7.10 2.05 -13.74
C ILE A 103 7.69 3.25 -14.50
N ARG A 104 7.93 3.12 -15.81
CA ARG A 104 8.39 4.23 -16.67
C ARG A 104 7.39 5.37 -16.76
N SER A 105 6.09 5.08 -16.83
CA SER A 105 5.06 6.13 -16.90
C SER A 105 4.99 6.99 -15.64
N LEU A 106 5.48 6.48 -14.51
CA LEU A 106 5.51 7.14 -13.21
C LEU A 106 6.81 7.96 -12.97
N SER A 107 7.80 7.92 -13.87
CA SER A 107 9.10 8.58 -13.66
C SER A 107 9.61 9.31 -14.90
N SER A 108 10.04 10.56 -14.69
CA SER A 108 10.64 11.39 -15.74
C SER A 108 12.08 10.98 -16.09
N ASP A 109 12.79 10.28 -15.20
CA ASP A 109 14.19 9.89 -15.37
C ASP A 109 14.34 8.38 -15.57
N HIS A 110 14.97 7.98 -16.66
CA HIS A 110 14.99 6.59 -17.15
C HIS A 110 16.09 5.71 -16.50
N GLU A 111 17.11 6.30 -15.86
CA GLU A 111 18.28 5.55 -15.37
C GLU A 111 18.22 5.18 -13.87
N LEU A 112 17.45 5.90 -13.05
CA LEU A 112 17.32 5.64 -11.59
C LEU A 112 16.15 4.71 -11.22
N LEU A 113 15.33 4.35 -12.20
CA LEU A 113 14.06 3.63 -12.03
C LEU A 113 14.18 2.18 -11.58
N TYR A 114 15.36 1.60 -11.75
CA TYR A 114 15.60 0.16 -11.62
C TYR A 114 16.42 -0.24 -10.41
N SER A 115 16.84 0.72 -9.60
CA SER A 115 17.65 0.39 -8.44
C SER A 115 16.75 0.01 -7.27
N GLU A 116 17.07 -1.12 -6.64
CA GLU A 116 16.62 -1.50 -5.29
C GLU A 116 16.62 -0.30 -4.33
N LYS A 117 17.61 0.59 -4.43
CA LYS A 117 17.71 1.82 -3.61
C LYS A 117 16.51 2.75 -3.79
N THR A 118 15.95 2.86 -5.00
CA THR A 118 14.79 3.70 -5.30
C THR A 118 13.53 3.10 -4.68
N PHE A 119 13.36 1.78 -4.75
CA PHE A 119 12.25 1.08 -4.11
C PHE A 119 12.34 1.16 -2.58
N VAL A 120 13.51 0.89 -2.00
CA VAL A 120 13.73 1.01 -0.55
C VAL A 120 13.47 2.44 -0.07
N ASN A 121 13.88 3.45 -0.85
CA ASN A 121 13.58 4.85 -0.52
C ASN A 121 12.09 5.18 -0.64
N LEU A 122 11.40 4.67 -1.66
CA LEU A 122 9.96 4.85 -1.82
C LEU A 122 9.19 4.20 -0.66
N VAL A 123 9.52 2.94 -0.34
CA VAL A 123 8.93 2.20 0.77
C VAL A 123 9.21 2.92 2.09
N LYS A 124 10.47 3.29 2.39
CA LYS A 124 10.79 4.05 3.60
C LYS A 124 10.02 5.37 3.71
N LYS A 125 9.87 6.10 2.59
CA LYS A 125 9.14 7.38 2.58
C LYS A 125 7.62 7.20 2.69
N THR A 126 7.07 6.08 2.24
CA THR A 126 5.61 5.82 2.20
C THR A 126 5.09 5.03 3.40
N VAL A 127 5.92 4.18 4.02
CA VAL A 127 5.51 3.33 5.17
C VAL A 127 5.06 4.18 6.35
N TYR A 128 5.84 5.18 6.77
CA TYR A 128 5.45 6.02 7.90
C TYR A 128 4.14 6.78 7.65
N PRO A 129 3.95 7.49 6.51
CA PRO A 129 2.66 8.10 6.18
C PRO A 129 1.48 7.12 6.18
N ILE A 130 1.65 5.91 5.62
CA ILE A 130 0.62 4.88 5.60
C ILE A 130 0.25 4.49 7.04
N VAL A 131 1.25 4.21 7.89
CA VAL A 131 1.03 3.84 9.29
C VAL A 131 0.33 4.96 10.05
N TYR A 132 0.76 6.22 9.89
CA TYR A 132 0.11 7.36 10.53
C TYR A 132 -1.36 7.50 10.11
N LEU A 133 -1.66 7.36 8.82
CA LEU A 133 -3.03 7.43 8.30
C LEU A 133 -3.90 6.29 8.83
N ILE A 134 -3.35 5.08 8.92
CA ILE A 134 -4.05 3.92 9.51
C ILE A 134 -4.35 4.20 10.98
N VAL A 135 -3.34 4.52 11.79
CA VAL A 135 -3.52 4.78 13.23
C VAL A 135 -4.53 5.90 13.47
N PHE A 136 -4.43 6.99 12.71
CA PHE A 136 -5.34 8.13 12.82
C PHE A 136 -6.78 7.79 12.38
N GLY A 137 -6.94 7.00 11.32
CA GLY A 137 -8.23 6.48 10.89
C GLY A 137 -8.88 5.58 11.95
N TYR A 138 -8.11 4.71 12.59
CA TYR A 138 -8.57 3.85 13.68
C TYR A 138 -8.92 4.64 14.95
N LEU A 139 -8.14 5.66 15.31
CA LEU A 139 -8.47 6.55 16.42
C LEU A 139 -9.78 7.31 16.15
N SER A 140 -9.98 7.76 14.92
CA SER A 140 -11.23 8.43 14.51
C SER A 140 -12.42 7.47 14.60
N LEU A 141 -12.25 6.22 14.17
CA LEU A 141 -13.26 5.16 14.34
C LEU A 141 -13.59 4.88 15.80
N PHE A 142 -12.58 4.79 16.67
CA PHE A 142 -12.78 4.58 18.10
C PHE A 142 -13.57 5.74 18.72
N PHE A 143 -13.24 6.98 18.35
CA PHE A 143 -13.97 8.15 18.81
C PHE A 143 -15.42 8.18 18.29
N LEU A 144 -15.63 7.80 17.03
CA LEU A 144 -16.98 7.66 16.46
C LEU A 144 -17.80 6.62 17.22
N PHE A 145 -17.21 5.48 17.55
CA PHE A 145 -17.88 4.44 18.34
C PHE A 145 -18.28 4.94 19.73
N LEU A 146 -17.40 5.68 20.41
CA LEU A 146 -17.71 6.30 21.70
C LEU A 146 -18.86 7.32 21.58
N LEU A 147 -18.84 8.17 20.55
CA LEU A 147 -19.89 9.17 20.31
C LEU A 147 -21.25 8.50 20.05
N VAL A 148 -21.29 7.38 19.33
CA VAL A 148 -22.53 6.65 19.04
C VAL A 148 -23.10 5.97 20.29
N ILE A 149 -22.27 5.44 21.20
CA ILE A 149 -22.73 4.83 22.46
C ILE A 149 -23.31 5.87 23.42
N TRP A 150 -22.75 7.08 23.42
CA TRP A 150 -23.12 8.16 24.35
C TRP A 150 -24.23 9.08 23.82
N GLN A 151 -24.81 8.77 22.66
CA GLN A 151 -26.06 9.37 22.17
C GLN A 151 -27.28 8.62 22.69
#